data_AF-A0A212C0K5-F1
#
_entry.id   AF-A0A212C0K5-F1
#
_cell.length_a   1.000
_cell.length_b   1.000
_cell.length_c   1.000
_cell.angle_alpha   90.00
_cell.angle_beta   90.00
_cell.angle_gamma   90.00
#
_symmetry.space_group_name_H-M   'P 1'
#
loop_
_entity.id
_entity.type
_entity.pdbx_description
1 polymer ?
#
loop_
_entity_poly.entity_id
_entity_poly.type
_entity_poly.pdbx_seq_one_letter_code
_entity_poly.pdbx_strand_id
1 'polypeptide(L)'
;YKFIEMEHVFDPDEEGSISSQTVVLQGCAGIGKMAVVHKFMFDWAAGVVTPGRFDYLIYRDGPFANPSGSDLINNTFQGTGGPIMDIILVYLEKLLFILDEFPELQYSVSDQEEDLSTNPLERKPEETLLHSFMRTKLFPESS
;
A
#
# COMPACT_ATOMS: atom_id res chain seq x y z
N TYR A 1 -10.08 16.47 -19.73
CA TYR A 1 -9.95 15.17 -19.06
C TYR A 1 -8.64 14.56 -19.49
N LYS A 2 -7.71 14.31 -18.55
CA LYS A 2 -6.47 13.57 -18.80
C LYS A 2 -6.77 12.12 -18.46
N PHE A 3 -6.61 11.22 -19.43
CA PHE A 3 -6.62 9.79 -19.17
C PHE A 3 -5.21 9.40 -18.75
N ILE A 4 -5.10 8.55 -17.73
CA ILE A 4 -3.83 7.99 -17.27
C ILE A 4 -3.91 6.49 -17.55
N GLU A 5 -2.89 5.97 -18.21
CA GLU A 5 -2.76 4.54 -18.45
C GLU A 5 -2.18 3.86 -17.19
N MET A 6 -2.53 2.59 -16.94
CA MET A 6 -2.10 1.89 -15.72
C MET A 6 -0.59 1.84 -15.55
N GLU A 7 0.16 1.84 -16.64
CA GLU A 7 1.63 1.84 -16.62
C GLU A 7 2.24 3.12 -16.05
N HIS A 8 1.50 4.24 -16.10
CA HIS A 8 1.95 5.57 -15.70
C HIS A 8 1.38 6.05 -14.36
N VAL A 9 0.66 5.20 -13.62
CA VAL A 9 -0.05 5.63 -12.39
C VAL A 9 0.88 6.12 -11.28
N PHE A 10 2.17 5.75 -11.33
CA PHE A 10 3.17 6.20 -10.39
C PHE A 10 4.22 7.16 -10.99
N ASP A 11 4.02 7.58 -12.24
CA ASP A 11 4.90 8.56 -12.86
C ASP A 11 4.62 9.95 -12.27
N PRO A 12 5.64 10.82 -12.20
CA PRO A 12 5.44 12.17 -11.69
C PRO A 12 4.50 12.95 -12.61
N ASP A 13 3.62 13.77 -12.02
CA ASP A 13 2.69 14.61 -12.78
C ASP A 13 3.39 15.67 -13.63
N GLU A 14 4.56 16.13 -13.15
CA GLU A 14 5.40 17.15 -13.79
C GLU A 14 6.86 16.67 -13.89
N GLU A 15 7.52 17.08 -14.97
CA GLU A 15 8.89 16.70 -15.27
C GLU A 15 9.87 17.30 -14.24
N GLY A 16 10.52 16.45 -13.45
CA GLY A 16 11.38 16.83 -12.33
C GLY A 16 10.74 16.71 -10.94
N SER A 17 9.46 16.33 -10.85
CA SER A 17 8.83 15.96 -9.58
C SER A 17 9.19 14.53 -9.14
N ILE A 18 9.04 14.26 -7.85
CA ILE A 18 9.24 12.93 -7.27
C ILE A 18 8.07 12.04 -7.71
N SER A 19 8.36 10.80 -8.09
CA SER A 19 7.33 9.80 -8.39
C SER A 19 6.39 9.61 -7.21
N SER A 20 5.08 9.56 -7.46
CA SER A 20 4.11 9.28 -6.42
C SER A 20 4.42 7.94 -5.75
N GLN A 21 4.48 7.94 -4.41
CA GLN A 21 4.52 6.70 -3.63
C GLN A 21 3.10 6.15 -3.43
N THR A 22 2.09 7.01 -3.27
CA THR A 22 0.71 6.61 -3.03
C THR A 22 -0.22 7.01 -4.18
N VAL A 23 -1.06 6.08 -4.63
CA VAL A 23 -2.11 6.33 -5.63
C VAL A 23 -3.48 6.05 -5.02
N VAL A 24 -4.42 6.99 -5.17
CA VAL A 24 -5.77 6.87 -4.64
C VAL A 24 -6.77 6.70 -5.78
N LEU A 25 -7.50 5.59 -5.79
CA LEU A 25 -8.60 5.36 -6.72
C LEU A 25 -9.92 5.88 -6.14
N GLN A 26 -10.42 7.00 -6.68
CA GLN A 26 -11.67 7.61 -6.25
C GLN A 26 -12.76 7.52 -7.32
N GLY A 27 -14.00 7.28 -6.89
CA GLY A 27 -15.15 7.24 -7.78
C GLY A 27 -16.41 6.71 -7.09
N CYS A 28 -17.56 6.89 -7.74
CA CYS A 28 -18.86 6.46 -7.20
C CYS A 28 -18.92 4.95 -6.91
N ALA A 29 -19.85 4.54 -6.04
CA ALA A 29 -20.13 3.13 -5.81
C ALA A 29 -20.53 2.45 -7.14
N GLY A 30 -20.05 1.22 -7.36
CA GLY A 30 -20.36 0.45 -8.56
C GLY A 30 -19.63 0.88 -9.85
N ILE A 31 -18.78 1.91 -9.82
CA ILE A 31 -18.05 2.37 -11.02
C ILE A 31 -16.96 1.39 -11.51
N GLY A 32 -16.66 0.36 -10.71
CA GLY A 32 -15.67 -0.67 -11.06
C GLY A 32 -14.25 -0.44 -10.52
N LYS A 33 -14.07 0.32 -9.43
CA LYS A 33 -12.74 0.51 -8.79
C LYS A 33 -12.02 -0.80 -8.50
N MET A 34 -12.72 -1.77 -7.90
CA MET A 34 -12.17 -3.11 -7.63
C MET A 34 -11.79 -3.85 -8.91
N ALA A 35 -12.53 -3.66 -10.02
CA ALA A 35 -12.16 -4.25 -11.31
C ALA A 35 -10.86 -3.63 -11.87
N VAL A 36 -10.62 -2.34 -11.66
CA VAL A 36 -9.37 -1.66 -12.01
C VAL A 36 -8.21 -2.22 -11.18
N VAL A 37 -8.41 -2.40 -9.87
CA VAL A 37 -7.41 -2.99 -8.97
C VAL A 37 -7.03 -4.42 -9.39
N HIS A 38 -8.02 -5.29 -9.61
CA HIS A 38 -7.77 -6.66 -10.05
C HIS A 38 -7.08 -6.72 -11.41
N LYS A 39 -7.46 -5.82 -12.34
CA LYS A 39 -6.78 -5.73 -13.63
C LYS A 39 -5.32 -5.30 -13.48
N PHE A 40 -5.05 -4.29 -12.64
CA PHE A 40 -3.69 -3.86 -12.35
C PHE A 40 -2.86 -5.01 -11.77
N MET A 41 -3.38 -5.75 -10.79
CA MET A 41 -2.70 -6.90 -10.19
C MET A 41 -2.40 -7.99 -11.23
N PHE A 42 -3.36 -8.28 -12.11
CA PHE A 42 -3.19 -9.25 -13.19
C PHE A 42 -2.10 -8.81 -14.18
N ASP A 43 -2.15 -7.55 -14.63
CA ASP A 43 -1.18 -6.99 -15.56
C ASP A 43 0.21 -6.89 -14.89
N TRP A 44 0.30 -6.60 -13.59
CA TRP A 44 1.54 -6.57 -12.82
C TRP A 44 2.17 -7.96 -12.74
N ALA A 45 1.38 -8.99 -12.41
CA ALA A 45 1.84 -10.38 -12.37
C ALA A 45 2.30 -10.89 -13.75
N ALA A 46 1.74 -10.33 -14.83
CA ALA A 46 2.18 -10.58 -16.20
C ALA A 46 3.40 -9.74 -16.64
N GLY A 47 3.89 -8.82 -15.79
CA GLY A 47 5.00 -7.92 -16.11
C GLY A 47 4.66 -6.79 -17.09
N VAL A 48 3.37 -6.50 -17.28
CA VAL A 48 2.87 -5.50 -18.24
C VAL A 48 2.91 -4.10 -17.65
N VAL A 49 2.62 -3.95 -16.34
CA VAL A 49 2.63 -2.65 -15.66
C VAL A 49 3.72 -2.58 -14.60
N THR A 50 4.34 -1.41 -14.47
CA THR A 50 5.42 -1.13 -13.48
C THR A 50 6.59 -2.15 -13.48
N PRO A 51 7.08 -2.60 -14.65
CA PRO A 51 8.10 -3.65 -14.70
C PRO A 51 9.40 -3.24 -13.98
N GLY A 52 9.89 -4.10 -13.08
CA GLY A 52 11.13 -3.88 -12.32
C GLY A 52 11.04 -2.82 -11.21
N ARG A 53 9.89 -2.15 -11.05
CA ARG A 53 9.67 -1.19 -9.99
C ARG A 53 9.42 -1.90 -8.65
N PHE A 54 8.49 -2.85 -8.64
CA PHE A 54 8.11 -3.62 -7.45
C PHE A 54 8.37 -5.11 -7.67
N ASP A 55 8.94 -5.75 -6.66
CA ASP A 55 9.21 -7.19 -6.65
C ASP A 55 8.09 -7.96 -5.93
N TYR A 56 7.36 -7.28 -5.03
CA TYR A 56 6.29 -7.87 -4.24
C TYR A 56 5.06 -6.97 -4.21
N LEU A 57 3.88 -7.59 -4.28
CA LEU A 57 2.59 -6.95 -4.15
C LEU A 57 1.82 -7.57 -2.99
N ILE A 58 1.38 -6.72 -2.06
CA ILE A 58 0.55 -7.08 -0.91
C ILE A 58 -0.84 -6.51 -1.15
N TYR A 59 -1.79 -7.39 -1.44
CA TYR A 59 -3.21 -7.04 -1.54
C TYR A 59 -3.93 -7.36 -0.24
N ARG A 60 -4.79 -6.44 0.20
CA ARG A 60 -5.59 -6.59 1.41
C ARG A 60 -6.98 -6.03 1.18
N ASP A 61 -7.99 -6.84 1.45
CA ASP A 61 -9.41 -6.49 1.45
C ASP A 61 -10.01 -6.53 2.86
N GLY A 62 -10.76 -5.49 3.22
CA GLY A 62 -11.52 -5.44 4.48
C GLY A 62 -10.66 -5.18 5.74
N PRO A 63 -11.27 -5.01 6.93
CA PRO A 63 -10.62 -4.42 8.11
C PRO A 63 -9.51 -5.27 8.74
N PHE A 64 -8.62 -4.57 9.46
CA PHE A 64 -7.49 -5.10 10.19
C PHE A 64 -8.00 -5.66 11.52
N ALA A 65 -8.28 -6.95 11.56
CA ALA A 65 -8.63 -7.63 12.80
C ALA A 65 -7.40 -7.72 13.74
N ASN A 66 -7.10 -6.61 14.41
CA ASN A 66 -6.07 -6.48 15.45
C ASN A 66 -4.61 -6.79 15.02
N PRO A 67 -4.06 -6.16 13.96
CA PRO A 67 -2.77 -6.52 13.39
C PRO A 67 -1.62 -5.71 13.98
N SER A 68 -0.42 -6.23 13.79
CA SER A 68 0.83 -5.48 13.69
C SER A 68 1.10 -5.15 12.21
N GLY A 69 1.97 -4.19 11.92
CA GLY A 69 2.47 -3.99 10.55
C GLY A 69 3.08 -5.27 9.94
N SER A 70 3.60 -6.17 10.77
CA SER A 70 4.13 -7.45 10.32
C SER A 70 3.05 -8.44 9.89
N ASP A 71 1.85 -8.37 10.46
CA ASP A 71 0.73 -9.22 10.06
C ASP A 71 0.23 -8.88 8.65
N LEU A 72 0.37 -7.61 8.27
CA LEU A 72 0.11 -7.10 6.92
C LEU A 72 0.93 -7.82 5.84
N ILE A 73 2.21 -8.04 6.13
CA ILE A 73 3.13 -8.75 5.23
C ILE A 73 3.00 -10.27 5.41
N ASN A 74 2.99 -10.76 6.65
CA ASN A 74 2.96 -12.19 6.94
C ASN A 74 1.70 -12.86 6.39
N ASN A 75 0.52 -12.22 6.46
CA ASN A 75 -0.73 -12.80 5.96
C ASN A 75 -0.67 -13.11 4.46
N THR A 76 -0.02 -12.25 3.66
CA THR A 76 0.15 -12.47 2.22
C THR A 76 1.10 -13.63 1.90
N PHE A 77 2.07 -13.90 2.76
CA PHE A 77 3.10 -14.91 2.53
C PHE A 77 2.90 -16.22 3.31
N GLN A 78 1.82 -16.38 4.07
CA GLN A 78 1.56 -17.61 4.83
C GLN A 78 1.54 -18.84 3.90
N GLY A 79 2.40 -19.82 4.19
CA GLY A 79 2.48 -21.09 3.46
C GLY A 79 3.50 -21.16 2.33
N THR A 80 4.19 -20.06 1.99
CA THR A 80 5.11 -20.04 0.84
C THR A 80 6.58 -20.28 1.18
N GLY A 81 6.95 -20.38 2.47
CA GLY A 81 8.38 -20.31 2.84
C GLY A 81 9.04 -19.04 2.29
N GLY A 82 8.24 -17.98 2.08
CA GLY A 82 8.61 -16.74 1.44
C GLY A 82 9.70 -15.98 2.21
N PRO A 83 10.15 -14.83 1.67
CA PRO A 83 11.25 -14.10 2.27
C PRO A 83 10.93 -13.80 3.74
N ILE A 84 11.91 -14.08 4.60
CA ILE A 84 11.86 -13.76 6.03
C ILE A 84 11.51 -12.27 6.12
N MET A 85 10.61 -11.90 7.02
CA MET A 85 10.27 -10.51 7.37
C MET A 85 11.45 -9.54 7.24
N ASP A 86 12.61 -9.96 7.76
CA ASP A 86 13.88 -9.24 7.71
C ASP A 86 14.37 -8.87 6.29
N ILE A 87 14.12 -9.71 5.29
CA ILE A 87 14.48 -9.46 3.88
C ILE A 87 13.51 -8.45 3.26
N ILE A 88 12.21 -8.59 3.52
CA ILE A 88 11.19 -7.67 2.98
C ILE A 88 11.39 -6.25 3.54
N LEU A 89 11.71 -6.16 4.83
CA LEU A 89 12.01 -4.88 5.49
C LEU A 89 13.29 -4.20 4.97
N VAL A 90 14.18 -4.93 4.29
CA VAL A 90 15.39 -4.35 3.67
C VAL A 90 15.09 -3.70 2.32
N TYR A 91 14.05 -4.16 1.61
CA TYR A 91 13.70 -3.71 0.26
C TYR A 91 12.27 -3.13 0.21
N LEU A 92 11.96 -2.21 1.13
CA LEU A 92 10.63 -1.60 1.20
C LEU A 92 10.28 -0.82 -0.07
N GLU A 93 11.26 -0.24 -0.76
CA GLU A 93 11.07 0.45 -2.03
C GLU A 93 10.62 -0.46 -3.18
N LYS A 94 10.77 -1.79 -2.99
CA LYS A 94 10.32 -2.82 -3.93
C LYS A 94 8.95 -3.40 -3.57
N LEU A 95 8.30 -2.88 -2.54
CA LEU A 95 7.02 -3.36 -2.04
C LEU A 95 5.89 -2.43 -2.46
N LEU A 96 4.84 -3.01 -3.03
CA LEU A 96 3.59 -2.33 -3.34
C LEU A 96 2.45 -2.86 -2.46
N PHE A 97 1.79 -1.96 -1.74
CA PHE A 97 0.58 -2.26 -0.99
C PHE A 97 -0.66 -1.80 -1.76
N ILE A 98 -1.66 -2.69 -1.84
CA ILE A 98 -2.99 -2.37 -2.34
C ILE A 98 -3.97 -2.60 -1.19
N LEU A 99 -4.53 -1.50 -0.69
CA LEU A 99 -5.53 -1.51 0.37
C LEU A 99 -6.90 -1.28 -0.25
N ASP A 100 -7.67 -2.37 -0.42
CA ASP A 100 -9.07 -2.28 -0.79
C ASP A 100 -9.92 -2.03 0.46
N GLU A 101 -10.91 -1.15 0.33
CA GLU A 101 -11.76 -0.69 1.43
C GLU A 101 -11.01 0.03 2.56
N PHE A 102 -10.29 1.09 2.21
CA PHE A 102 -9.78 2.03 3.20
C PHE A 102 -10.96 2.67 3.96
N PRO A 103 -11.06 2.50 5.29
CA PRO A 103 -12.10 3.18 6.06
C PRO A 103 -11.93 4.69 5.84
N GLU A 104 -13.01 5.44 5.66
CA GLU A 104 -12.96 6.90 5.69
C GLU A 104 -12.46 7.31 7.09
N LEU A 105 -11.14 7.36 7.28
CA LEU A 105 -10.54 7.79 8.53
C LEU A 105 -11.01 9.22 8.75
N GLN A 106 -11.79 9.42 9.79
CA GLN A 106 -12.13 10.76 10.25
C GLN A 106 -10.89 11.33 10.92
N TYR A 107 -10.02 11.95 10.12
CA TYR A 107 -8.79 12.59 10.59
C TYR A 107 -9.13 13.65 11.62
N SER A 108 -8.87 13.35 12.90
CA SER A 108 -8.92 14.36 13.93
C SER A 108 -7.59 15.10 13.91
N VAL A 109 -7.63 16.44 13.88
CA VAL A 109 -6.43 17.31 13.92
C VAL A 109 -5.60 17.10 15.21
N SER A 110 -6.12 16.34 16.18
CA SER A 110 -5.46 15.99 17.44
C SER A 110 -4.63 14.71 17.41
N ASP A 111 -4.50 14.01 16.28
CA ASP A 111 -3.69 12.79 16.18
C ASP A 111 -2.19 13.14 16.38
N GLN A 112 -1.75 13.03 17.63
CA GLN A 112 -0.38 13.31 18.08
C GLN A 112 0.58 12.44 17.26
N GLU A 113 1.64 13.04 16.70
CA GLU A 113 2.70 12.28 16.01
C GLU A 113 3.32 11.19 16.91
N GLU A 114 3.22 11.36 18.23
CA GLU A 114 3.69 10.44 19.26
C GLU A 114 2.93 9.10 19.27
N ASP A 115 1.68 9.07 18.77
CA ASP A 115 0.87 7.85 18.74
C ASP A 115 1.11 6.99 17.49
N LEU A 116 1.88 7.48 16.51
CA LEU A 116 2.20 6.71 15.30
C LEU A 116 3.12 5.53 15.63
N SER A 117 3.05 4.48 14.83
CA SER A 117 3.99 3.36 14.91
C SER A 117 5.06 3.48 13.82
N THR A 118 6.31 3.31 14.24
CA THR A 118 7.47 3.17 13.34
C THR A 118 8.02 1.74 13.34
N ASN A 119 7.45 0.87 14.18
CA ASN A 119 7.90 -0.50 14.33
C ASN A 119 6.82 -1.44 13.78
N PRO A 120 7.05 -2.11 12.64
CA PRO A 120 6.13 -3.09 12.07
C PRO A 120 5.74 -4.23 13.03
N LEU A 121 6.56 -4.54 14.04
CA LEU A 121 6.28 -5.61 15.01
C LEU A 121 5.36 -5.16 16.15
N GLU A 122 5.15 -3.85 16.30
CA GLU A 122 4.29 -3.30 17.34
C GLU A 122 2.81 -3.51 16.99
N ARG A 123 2.01 -3.92 17.98
CA ARG A 123 0.55 -4.01 17.84
C ARG A 123 -0.09 -2.71 18.27
N LYS A 124 -0.85 -2.10 17.36
CA LYS A 124 -1.65 -0.89 17.60
C LYS A 124 -3.03 -1.03 16.95
N PRO A 125 -4.00 -0.15 17.30
CA PRO A 125 -5.27 -0.11 16.59
C PRO A 125 -5.08 0.03 15.08
N GLU A 126 -5.99 -0.55 14.30
CA GLU A 126 -6.03 -0.49 12.83
C GLU A 126 -5.84 0.94 12.31
N GLU A 127 -6.61 1.87 12.87
CA GLU A 127 -6.62 3.28 12.48
C GLU A 127 -5.23 3.90 12.65
N THR A 128 -4.55 3.60 13.77
CA THR A 128 -3.20 4.08 14.04
C THR A 128 -2.18 3.50 13.06
N LEU A 129 -2.30 2.22 12.70
CA LEU A 129 -1.40 1.59 11.74
C LEU A 129 -1.61 2.13 10.32
N LEU A 130 -2.87 2.27 9.88
CA LEU A 130 -3.21 2.90 8.60
C LEU A 130 -2.71 4.34 8.54
N HIS A 131 -2.89 5.10 9.61
CA HIS A 131 -2.40 6.46 9.68
C HIS A 131 -0.86 6.53 9.63
N SER A 132 -0.18 5.61 10.33
CA SER A 132 1.27 5.48 10.29
C SER A 132 1.77 5.05 8.90
N PHE A 133 1.01 4.21 8.20
CA PHE A 133 1.27 3.78 6.85
C PHE A 133 1.18 4.95 5.86
N MET A 134 0.09 5.72 5.91
CA MET A 134 -0.13 6.88 5.03
C MET A 134 0.86 8.01 5.27
N ARG A 135 1.37 8.16 6.49
CA ARG A 135 2.48 9.09 6.80
C ARG A 135 3.86 8.51 6.51
N THR A 136 3.93 7.36 5.83
CA THR A 136 5.16 6.63 5.47
C THR A 136 6.08 6.35 6.66
N LYS A 137 5.52 6.27 7.88
CA LYS A 137 6.25 5.97 9.12
C LYS A 137 6.44 4.47 9.35
N LEU A 138 5.42 3.68 9.00
CA LEU A 138 5.41 2.24 9.26
C LEU A 138 6.27 1.47 8.25
N PHE A 139 6.17 1.84 6.98
CA PHE A 139 6.97 1.29 5.88
C PHE A 139 7.50 2.46 5.04
N PRO A 140 8.63 3.06 5.44
CA PRO A 140 9.23 4.13 4.65
C PRO A 140 9.66 3.60 3.28
N GLU A 141 9.58 4.46 2.25
CA GLU A 141 9.95 4.16 0.86
C GLU A 141 9.07 3.15 0.10
N SER A 142 8.15 2.44 0.76
CA SER A 142 7.17 1.60 0.06
C SER A 142 6.09 2.42 -0.67
N SER A 143 5.41 1.79 -1.63
CA SER A 143 4.27 2.38 -2.35
C SER A 143 2.94 1.78 -1.93
#